data_AF-A0A401TJF6-F1
#
_entry.id   AF-A0A401TJF6-F1
#
_cell.length_a   1.000
_cell.length_b   1.000
_cell.length_c   1.000
_cell.angle_alpha   90.00
_cell.angle_beta   90.00
_cell.angle_gamma   90.00
#
_symmetry.space_group_name_H-M   'P 1'
#
loop_
_entity.id
_entity.type
_entity.pdbx_description
1 polymer ?
#
loop_
_entity_poly.entity_id
_entity_poly.type
_entity_poly.pdbx_seq_one_letter_code
_entity_poly.pdbx_strand_id
1 'polypeptide(L)'
;MSRFPKNHVIGSSCNLDSTRFHYLVVEKRGLHPSSCHGCVLGEHGDSTVSVWSVVNVAGVGLQQLSPDIGTAQDKENWKDIHKMVADSAYEVIKLKGYSNWAIGLSVAELTESIGKNLKQICLVSSMVKGMYGIEDEVFLSRYSVQTI
;
A
#
# COMPACT_ATOMS: atom_id res chain seq x y z
N MET A 1 6.89 -9.22 23.86
CA MET A 1 6.35 -9.73 22.57
C MET A 1 5.60 -11.03 22.80
N SER A 2 4.59 -11.34 21.98
CA SER A 2 3.60 -12.42 22.15
C SER A 2 4.12 -13.87 22.11
N ARG A 3 5.42 -14.09 21.82
CA ARG A 3 6.05 -15.42 21.62
C ARG A 3 5.50 -16.26 20.46
N PHE A 4 4.59 -15.73 19.66
CA PHE A 4 4.14 -16.40 18.45
C PHE A 4 5.22 -16.45 17.37
N PRO A 5 5.18 -17.46 16.48
CA PRO A 5 5.94 -17.46 15.24
C PRO A 5 5.72 -16.16 14.45
N LYS A 6 6.76 -15.69 13.77
CA LYS A 6 6.73 -14.41 13.03
C LYS A 6 5.66 -14.39 11.92
N ASN A 7 5.31 -15.55 11.36
CA ASN A 7 4.24 -15.72 10.36
C ASN A 7 2.83 -15.68 10.96
N HIS A 8 2.67 -15.68 12.27
CA HIS A 8 1.39 -15.56 12.96
C HIS A 8 1.16 -14.17 13.58
N VAL A 9 2.05 -13.22 13.29
CA VAL A 9 1.93 -11.82 13.71
C VAL A 9 2.04 -10.94 12.48
N ILE A 10 0.91 -10.36 12.08
CA ILE A 10 0.81 -9.43 10.95
C ILE A 10 0.20 -8.11 11.41
N GLY A 11 0.65 -7.00 10.81
CA GLY A 11 -0.03 -5.71 10.92
C GLY A 11 -0.81 -5.40 9.65
N SER A 12 -2.01 -4.81 9.76
CA SER A 12 -2.83 -4.44 8.60
C SER A 12 -2.10 -3.50 7.63
N SER A 13 -1.43 -2.48 8.20
CA SER A 13 -0.51 -1.53 7.57
C SER A 13 -0.90 -1.12 6.13
N CYS A 14 0.05 -0.86 5.22
CA CYS A 14 -0.15 -0.16 3.95
C CYS A 14 -1.12 -0.80 2.92
N ASN A 15 -1.94 -1.78 3.30
CA ASN A 15 -3.08 -2.21 2.50
C ASN A 15 -4.01 -1.04 2.20
N LEU A 16 -4.40 -0.26 3.23
CA LEU A 16 -5.25 0.91 3.06
C LEU A 16 -4.59 2.01 2.23
N ASP A 17 -3.31 2.31 2.50
CA ASP A 17 -2.55 3.31 1.74
C ASP A 17 -2.45 2.92 0.26
N SER A 18 -2.26 1.63 -0.02
CA SER A 18 -2.22 1.11 -1.38
C SER A 18 -3.56 1.19 -2.08
N THR A 19 -4.66 0.88 -1.38
CA THR A 19 -6.01 1.06 -1.92
C THR A 19 -6.30 2.53 -2.25
N ARG A 20 -5.88 3.47 -1.39
CA ARG A 20 -6.00 4.92 -1.64
C ARG A 20 -5.13 5.38 -2.80
N PHE A 21 -3.87 4.95 -2.83
CA PHE A 21 -2.95 5.24 -3.92
C PHE A 21 -3.52 4.77 -5.26
N HIS A 22 -4.00 3.54 -5.28
CA HIS A 22 -4.63 2.94 -6.43
C HIS A 22 -5.86 3.74 -6.89
N TYR A 23 -6.76 4.12 -5.97
CA TYR A 23 -7.91 4.96 -6.27
C TYR A 23 -7.49 6.28 -6.94
N LEU A 24 -6.52 6.99 -6.37
CA LEU A 24 -6.07 8.30 -6.88
C LEU A 24 -5.41 8.20 -8.26
N VAL A 25 -4.62 7.15 -8.52
CA VAL A 25 -4.02 6.92 -9.83
C VAL A 25 -5.09 6.69 -10.89
N VAL A 26 -6.08 5.87 -10.55
CA VAL A 26 -7.22 5.53 -11.42
C VAL A 26 -8.07 6.76 -11.71
N GLU A 27 -8.39 7.54 -10.68
CA GLU A 27 -9.15 8.79 -10.80
C GLU A 27 -8.44 9.79 -11.71
N LYS A 28 -7.13 9.99 -11.51
CA LYS A 28 -6.32 10.89 -12.35
C LYS A 28 -6.28 10.47 -13.82
N ARG A 29 -6.30 9.17 -14.13
CA ARG A 29 -6.32 8.66 -15.51
C ARG A 29 -7.73 8.47 -16.08
N GLY A 30 -8.79 8.63 -15.28
CA GLY A 30 -10.16 8.37 -15.70
C GLY A 30 -10.40 6.88 -16.05
N LEU A 31 -9.77 5.96 -15.32
CA LEU A 31 -9.86 4.53 -15.55
C LEU A 31 -10.85 3.86 -14.59
N HIS A 32 -11.18 2.59 -14.84
CA HIS A 32 -11.85 1.77 -13.84
C HIS A 32 -10.79 1.21 -12.86
N PRO A 33 -11.09 1.09 -11.54
CA PRO A 33 -10.12 0.59 -10.56
C PRO A 33 -9.56 -0.79 -10.92
N SER A 34 -10.33 -1.70 -11.48
CA SER A 34 -9.80 -3.02 -11.87
C SER A 34 -8.71 -2.99 -12.95
N SER A 35 -8.52 -1.87 -13.65
CA SER A 35 -7.64 -1.76 -14.81
C SER A 35 -6.25 -1.22 -14.47
N CYS A 36 -6.05 -0.73 -13.25
CA CYS A 36 -4.76 -0.22 -12.78
C CYS A 36 -4.26 -1.09 -11.63
N HIS A 37 -2.95 -1.18 -11.48
CA HIS A 37 -2.32 -1.82 -10.33
C HIS A 37 -1.18 -0.94 -9.87
N GLY A 38 -0.94 -0.92 -8.57
CA GLY A 38 0.10 -0.14 -7.91
C GLY A 38 0.08 -0.39 -6.42
N CYS A 39 1.18 -0.06 -5.75
CA CYS A 39 1.27 -0.26 -4.31
C CYS A 39 2.10 0.81 -3.60
N VAL A 40 1.87 0.85 -2.29
CA VAL A 40 2.64 1.60 -1.31
C VAL A 40 3.21 0.61 -0.31
N LEU A 41 4.53 0.68 -0.09
CA LEU A 41 5.28 -0.18 0.83
C LEU A 41 5.86 0.64 1.98
N GLY A 42 6.46 -0.05 2.97
CA GLY A 42 7.20 0.60 4.04
C GLY A 42 6.36 0.90 5.28
N GLU A 43 6.65 2.02 5.93
CA GLU A 43 5.94 2.49 7.11
C GLU A 43 4.50 2.91 6.74
N HIS A 44 3.52 2.65 7.61
CA HIS A 44 2.21 3.29 7.48
C HIS A 44 2.27 4.70 8.07
N GLY A 45 2.09 5.72 7.24
CA GLY A 45 2.17 7.13 7.63
C GLY A 45 3.05 7.97 6.70
N ASP A 46 3.81 8.88 7.29
CA ASP A 46 4.55 9.91 6.57
C ASP A 46 5.71 9.36 5.71
N SER A 47 6.31 8.24 6.14
CA SER A 47 7.44 7.60 5.42
C SER A 47 7.02 6.42 4.54
N THR A 48 5.78 6.43 4.06
CA THR A 48 5.32 5.48 3.03
C THR A 48 6.16 5.58 1.76
N VAL A 49 6.23 4.49 0.98
CA VAL A 49 6.98 4.46 -0.29
C VAL A 49 6.08 4.01 -1.44
N SER A 50 5.67 4.93 -2.31
CA SER A 50 4.97 4.60 -3.55
C SER A 50 5.93 3.96 -4.56
N VAL A 51 5.63 2.72 -4.97
CA VAL A 51 6.52 1.95 -5.87
C VAL A 51 6.11 2.17 -7.32
N TRP A 52 6.55 3.30 -7.90
CA TRP A 52 6.18 3.69 -9.27
C TRP A 52 6.56 2.68 -10.35
N SER A 53 7.64 1.93 -10.14
CA SER A 53 8.13 0.92 -11.07
C SER A 53 7.17 -0.27 -11.29
N VAL A 54 6.27 -0.53 -10.34
CA VAL A 54 5.26 -1.60 -10.47
C VAL A 54 3.88 -1.07 -10.87
N VAL A 55 3.72 0.25 -10.96
CA VAL A 55 2.45 0.85 -11.38
C VAL A 55 2.21 0.54 -12.84
N ASN A 56 1.08 -0.09 -13.14
CA ASN A 56 0.75 -0.51 -14.49
C ASN A 56 -0.75 -0.41 -14.77
N VAL A 57 -1.08 -0.23 -16.04
CA VAL A 57 -2.45 -0.25 -16.56
C VAL A 57 -2.55 -1.38 -17.57
N ALA A 58 -3.44 -2.35 -17.31
CA ALA A 58 -3.57 -3.56 -18.12
C ALA A 58 -2.23 -4.27 -18.43
N GLY A 59 -1.30 -4.27 -17.46
CA GLY A 59 0.04 -4.85 -17.60
C GLY A 59 1.09 -3.96 -18.26
N VAL A 60 0.72 -2.80 -18.80
CA VAL A 60 1.67 -1.82 -19.35
C VAL A 60 2.16 -0.91 -18.22
N GLY A 61 3.47 -0.93 -17.95
CA GLY A 61 4.08 -0.13 -16.89
C GLY A 61 3.94 1.36 -17.17
N LEU A 62 3.42 2.13 -16.21
CA LEU A 62 3.17 3.55 -16.37
C LEU A 62 4.48 4.34 -16.59
N GLN A 63 5.58 3.86 -16.01
CA GLN A 63 6.92 4.42 -16.21
C GLN A 63 7.39 4.31 -17.67
N GLN A 64 6.86 3.39 -18.48
CA GLN A 64 7.19 3.32 -19.91
C GLN A 64 6.58 4.48 -20.70
N LEU A 65 5.42 4.98 -20.25
CA LEU A 65 4.72 6.11 -20.85
C LEU A 65 5.23 7.44 -20.30
N SER A 66 5.58 7.46 -19.01
CA SER A 66 6.10 8.63 -18.29
C SER A 66 7.38 8.24 -17.54
N PRO A 67 8.56 8.28 -18.19
CA PRO A 67 9.83 7.85 -17.60
C PRO A 67 10.20 8.59 -16.31
N ASP A 68 9.82 9.86 -16.22
CA ASP A 68 10.09 10.75 -15.10
C ASP A 68 9.05 10.63 -13.96
N ILE A 69 8.14 9.65 -14.01
CA ILE A 69 7.06 9.50 -13.03
C ILE A 69 7.57 9.47 -11.58
N GLY A 70 6.95 10.29 -10.72
CA GLY A 70 7.30 10.37 -9.30
C GLY A 70 8.64 11.06 -9.01
N THR A 71 9.37 11.51 -10.02
CA THR A 71 10.58 12.33 -9.86
C THR A 71 10.24 13.82 -9.76
N ALA A 72 11.25 14.66 -9.54
CA ALA A 72 11.07 16.12 -9.54
C ALA A 72 10.87 16.69 -10.96
N GLN A 73 11.23 15.93 -12.00
CA GLN A 73 11.11 16.31 -13.41
C GLN A 73 9.76 15.90 -14.02
N ASP A 74 8.92 15.26 -13.21
CA ASP A 74 7.60 14.79 -13.61
C ASP A 74 6.66 15.94 -13.97
N LYS A 75 6.35 16.10 -15.25
CA LYS A 75 5.44 17.16 -15.74
C LYS A 75 3.99 16.97 -15.28
N GLU A 76 3.61 15.74 -14.96
CA GLU A 76 2.26 15.43 -14.51
C GLU A 76 2.13 15.52 -12.98
N ASN A 77 3.22 15.78 -12.23
CA ASN A 77 3.25 15.81 -10.78
C ASN A 77 2.63 14.56 -10.10
N TRP A 78 3.04 13.35 -10.50
CA TRP A 78 2.57 12.11 -9.83
C TRP A 78 2.98 12.05 -8.36
N LYS A 79 4.02 12.77 -7.96
CA LYS A 79 4.43 12.92 -6.56
C LYS A 79 3.32 13.50 -5.67
N ASP A 80 2.42 14.31 -6.22
CA ASP A 80 1.29 14.87 -5.46
C ASP A 80 0.32 13.77 -5.01
N ILE A 81 0.16 12.70 -5.81
CA ILE A 81 -0.65 11.54 -5.40
C ILE A 81 -0.06 10.89 -4.16
N HIS A 82 1.25 10.68 -4.12
CA HIS A 82 1.89 10.09 -2.95
C HIS A 82 1.64 10.95 -1.70
N LYS A 83 1.77 12.27 -1.83
CA LYS A 83 1.47 13.21 -0.76
C LYS A 83 0.00 13.14 -0.32
N MET A 84 -0.95 13.08 -1.26
CA MET A 84 -2.37 12.93 -0.95
C MET A 84 -2.65 11.63 -0.19
N VAL A 85 -1.96 10.53 -0.50
CA VAL A 85 -2.10 9.27 0.25
C VAL A 85 -1.67 9.44 1.70
N ALA A 86 -0.50 10.03 1.94
CA ALA A 86 -0.02 10.29 3.31
C ALA A 86 -0.97 11.25 4.06
N ASP A 87 -1.40 12.32 3.40
CA ASP A 87 -2.25 13.37 3.98
C ASP A 87 -3.71 12.89 4.21
N SER A 88 -4.16 11.86 3.49
CA SER A 88 -5.56 11.41 3.51
C SER A 88 -6.07 11.00 4.89
N ALA A 89 -5.22 10.42 5.74
CA ALA A 89 -5.59 10.08 7.10
C ALA A 89 -5.88 11.35 7.92
N TYR A 90 -5.02 12.36 7.80
CA TYR A 90 -5.17 13.64 8.48
C TYR A 90 -6.40 14.40 8.00
N GLU A 91 -6.71 14.37 6.71
CA GLU A 91 -7.90 15.02 6.16
C GLU A 91 -9.19 14.38 6.71
N VAL A 92 -9.28 13.04 6.70
CA VAL A 92 -10.45 12.33 7.25
C VAL A 92 -10.61 12.62 8.74
N ILE A 93 -9.51 12.61 9.51
CA ILE A 93 -9.53 12.94 10.94
C ILE A 93 -9.95 14.40 11.16
N LYS A 94 -9.46 15.33 10.34
CA LYS A 94 -9.84 16.75 10.45
C LYS A 94 -11.33 16.97 10.20
N LEU A 95 -11.93 16.26 9.24
CA LEU A 95 -13.33 16.45 8.86
C LEU A 95 -14.31 15.68 9.76
N LYS A 96 -13.95 14.46 10.15
CA LYS A 96 -14.86 13.52 10.84
C LYS A 96 -14.45 13.24 12.30
N GLY A 97 -13.22 13.55 12.67
CA GLY A 97 -12.63 13.27 13.99
C GLY A 97 -11.92 11.91 14.09
N TYR A 98 -12.18 10.98 13.17
CA TYR A 98 -11.59 9.63 13.19
C TYR A 98 -11.75 8.91 11.84
N SER A 99 -10.92 7.89 11.60
CA SER A 99 -11.04 6.96 10.46
C SER A 99 -11.55 5.60 10.97
N ASN A 100 -12.54 5.01 10.27
CA ASN A 100 -13.14 3.75 10.70
C ASN A 100 -13.55 2.83 9.52
N TRP A 101 -14.26 3.36 8.53
CA TRP A 101 -14.85 2.54 7.46
C TRP A 101 -13.79 1.89 6.57
N ALA A 102 -12.85 2.69 6.06
CA ALA A 102 -11.85 2.20 5.11
C ALA A 102 -10.87 1.19 5.75
N ILE A 103 -10.45 1.45 6.99
CA ILE A 103 -9.63 0.49 7.74
C ILE A 103 -10.43 -0.76 8.12
N GLY A 104 -11.71 -0.63 8.45
CA GLY A 104 -12.59 -1.77 8.73
C GLY A 104 -12.72 -2.70 7.53
N LEU A 105 -12.93 -2.15 6.32
CA LEU A 105 -12.97 -2.93 5.09
C LEU A 105 -11.62 -3.59 4.79
N SER A 106 -10.52 -2.85 4.93
CA SER A 106 -9.17 -3.40 4.76
C SER A 106 -8.88 -4.57 5.70
N VAL A 107 -9.34 -4.51 6.95
CA VAL A 107 -9.16 -5.61 7.91
C VAL A 107 -10.06 -6.78 7.55
N ALA A 108 -11.29 -6.53 7.07
CA ALA A 108 -12.20 -7.58 6.61
C ALA A 108 -11.63 -8.36 5.41
N GLU A 109 -10.99 -7.69 4.45
CA GLU A 109 -10.31 -8.34 3.33
C GLU A 109 -9.17 -9.26 3.81
N LEU A 110 -8.36 -8.78 4.76
CA LEU A 110 -7.27 -9.58 5.34
C LEU A 110 -7.80 -10.80 6.10
N THR A 111 -8.84 -10.62 6.93
CA THR A 111 -9.42 -11.73 7.69
C THR A 111 -10.14 -12.72 6.80
N GLU A 112 -10.74 -12.29 5.70
CA GLU A 112 -11.31 -13.18 4.69
C GLU A 112 -10.22 -14.02 4.00
N SER A 113 -9.14 -13.39 3.56
CA SER A 113 -8.00 -14.08 2.93
C SER A 113 -7.41 -15.15 3.85
N ILE A 114 -7.24 -14.82 5.13
CA ILE A 114 -6.74 -15.73 6.17
C ILE A 114 -7.76 -16.83 6.47
N GLY A 115 -9.01 -16.47 6.78
CA GLY A 115 -10.05 -17.39 7.24
C GLY A 115 -10.50 -18.38 6.18
N LYS A 116 -10.47 -17.99 4.89
CA LYS A 116 -10.77 -18.87 3.76
C LYS A 116 -9.53 -19.50 3.13
N ASN A 117 -8.34 -19.23 3.66
CA ASN A 117 -7.06 -19.70 3.10
C ASN A 117 -6.94 -19.40 1.59
N LEU A 118 -7.30 -18.18 1.18
CA LEU A 118 -7.32 -17.79 -0.23
C LEU A 118 -5.91 -17.71 -0.83
N LYS A 119 -4.88 -17.62 0.01
CA LYS A 119 -3.48 -17.41 -0.40
C LYS A 119 -3.33 -16.18 -1.31
N GLN A 120 -4.14 -15.16 -1.05
CA GLN A 120 -4.02 -13.89 -1.75
C GLN A 120 -2.74 -13.18 -1.30
N ILE A 121 -2.15 -12.45 -2.24
CA ILE A 121 -1.07 -11.52 -1.97
C ILE A 121 -1.69 -10.28 -1.34
N CYS A 122 -1.34 -9.99 -0.09
CA CYS A 122 -1.80 -8.80 0.63
C CYS A 122 -0.59 -7.95 1.03
N LEU A 123 -0.83 -6.65 1.23
CA LEU A 123 0.17 -5.74 1.75
C LEU A 123 0.01 -5.62 3.25
N VAL A 124 0.88 -6.29 4.00
CA VAL A 124 0.83 -6.33 5.45
C VAL A 124 2.19 -6.00 6.04
N SER A 125 2.19 -5.46 7.26
CA SER A 125 3.41 -5.31 8.02
C SER A 125 3.87 -6.68 8.53
N SER A 126 5.12 -7.02 8.19
CA SER A 126 5.80 -8.24 8.61
C SER A 126 7.28 -7.95 8.82
N MET A 127 8.02 -8.85 9.47
CA MET A 127 9.44 -8.65 9.73
C MET A 127 10.23 -8.59 8.41
N VAL A 128 11.05 -7.55 8.25
CA VAL A 128 11.88 -7.31 7.04
C VAL A 128 13.37 -7.50 7.26
N LYS A 129 13.79 -7.99 8.43
CA LYS A 129 15.19 -8.33 8.71
C LYS A 129 15.75 -9.28 7.64
N GLY A 130 16.92 -8.94 7.11
CA GLY A 130 17.60 -9.64 6.02
C GLY A 130 17.15 -9.23 4.61
N MET A 131 16.17 -8.31 4.48
CA MET A 131 15.73 -7.79 3.19
C MET A 131 16.28 -6.39 2.96
N TYR A 132 16.59 -6.05 1.70
CA TYR A 132 17.00 -4.70 1.30
C TYR A 132 18.18 -4.11 2.12
N GLY A 133 19.03 -4.97 2.69
CA GLY A 133 20.13 -4.57 3.57
C GLY A 133 19.74 -4.21 5.01
N ILE A 134 18.50 -4.47 5.43
CA ILE A 134 18.01 -4.19 6.78
C ILE A 134 18.42 -5.31 7.72
N GLU A 135 19.27 -5.02 8.71
CA GLU A 135 19.72 -6.01 9.71
C GLU A 135 18.90 -5.98 11.01
N ASP A 136 18.19 -4.89 11.25
CA ASP A 136 17.37 -4.69 12.44
C ASP A 136 16.06 -5.48 12.39
N GLU A 137 15.56 -5.85 13.58
CA GLU A 137 14.25 -6.49 13.73
C GLU A 137 13.11 -5.47 13.66
N VAL A 138 12.90 -4.91 12.47
CA VAL A 138 11.81 -3.98 12.17
C VAL A 138 10.71 -4.65 11.34
N PHE A 139 9.49 -4.12 11.48
CA PHE A 139 8.30 -4.60 10.78
C PHE A 139 7.81 -3.50 9.83
N LEU A 140 7.79 -3.80 8.54
CA LEU A 140 7.36 -2.86 7.49
C LEU A 140 6.39 -3.56 6.53
N SER A 141 5.57 -2.76 5.85
CA SER A 141 4.60 -3.25 4.89
C SER A 141 5.30 -3.78 3.66
N ARG A 142 5.03 -5.04 3.32
CA ARG A 142 5.52 -5.70 2.12
C ARG A 142 4.45 -6.63 1.54
N TYR A 143 4.65 -7.05 0.30
CA TYR A 143 3.85 -8.14 -0.26
C TYR A 143 4.08 -9.43 0.53
N SER A 144 2.99 -10.02 1.00
CA SER A 144 3.02 -11.31 1.69
C SER A 144 1.80 -12.13 1.31
N VAL A 145 2.03 -13.40 1.01
CA VAL A 145 0.95 -14.38 0.88
C VAL A 145 0.48 -14.72 2.29
N GLN A 146 -0.83 -14.57 2.55
CA GLN A 146 -1.40 -14.93 3.85
C GLN A 146 -1.72 -16.42 3.89
N THR A 147 -1.03 -17.15 4.77
CA THR A 147 -1.28 -18.56 5.08
C THR A 147 -1.17 -18.75 6.59
N ILE A 148 -2.11 -19.48 7.18
CA ILE A 148 -2.07 -19.91 8.59
C ILE A 148 -1.09 -21.08 8.73
#